data_AF-D5BZR4-F1
#
_entry.id   AF-D5BZR4-F1
#
_cell.length_a   1.000
_cell.length_b   1.000
_cell.length_c   1.000
_cell.angle_alpha   90.00
_cell.angle_beta   90.00
_cell.angle_gamma   90.00
#
_symmetry.space_group_name_H-M   'P 1'
#
loop_
_entity.id
_entity.type
_entity.pdbx_description
1 polymer ?
#
loop_
_entity_poly.entity_id
_entity_poly.type
_entity_poly.pdbx_seq_one_letter_code
_entity_poly.pdbx_strand_id
1 'polypeptide(L)'
;MSLYYLLLPTLNVTGCNWESSHLTRSLPLTAIAGFADYLVSFELADNAADAGAGLEGFVVCLHDGQIHEGLSKNPLALCKGNGLSQTQDDLLNPPLIPEVKGSMSLSLVVALELENKSALDEWLKTRSTAFLQTRRLAGGDIIGIGQPKIYIKRSDLAREMGRLPPGWFISNGADLIAHEPDHFAALINAVAWFPAEDKESQNMSAQSSPFRRRQHPGHWLYATCVGYQLLESPQPRRNRSHASSDADSSTNHAYAEPVHSLAKLLWTRGVLRLQNDSTVDNWLTKNKLLWRWDTNAPSRTVYLSTKAL
;
A
#
# COMPACT_ATOMS: atom_id res chain seq x y z
N MET A 1 -2.77 18.01 20.76
CA MET A 1 -3.29 17.33 19.56
C MET A 1 -3.99 16.05 19.99
N SER A 2 -5.10 15.71 19.33
CA SER A 2 -5.87 14.48 19.58
C SER A 2 -5.78 13.57 18.35
N LEU A 3 -5.80 12.25 18.58
CA LEU A 3 -5.77 11.26 17.51
C LEU A 3 -7.19 10.98 16.99
N TYR A 4 -7.37 11.10 15.68
CA TYR A 4 -8.61 10.83 14.98
C TYR A 4 -8.39 9.74 13.91
N TYR A 5 -9.45 9.00 13.61
CA TYR A 5 -9.46 7.96 12.58
C TYR A 5 -10.49 8.34 11.52
N LEU A 6 -10.00 8.76 10.35
CA LEU A 6 -10.81 8.94 9.17
C LEU A 6 -10.99 7.60 8.46
N LEU A 7 -12.21 7.09 8.46
CA LEU A 7 -12.61 5.92 7.68
C LEU A 7 -13.09 6.37 6.30
N LEU A 8 -12.45 5.87 5.26
CA LEU A 8 -12.92 5.89 3.88
C LEU A 8 -13.45 4.49 3.53
N PRO A 9 -14.76 4.24 3.68
CA PRO A 9 -15.30 2.91 3.49
C PRO A 9 -15.50 2.60 2.00
N THR A 10 -15.33 1.33 1.65
CA THR A 10 -15.68 0.74 0.34
C THR A 10 -15.28 1.60 -0.86
N LEU A 11 -14.00 1.96 -0.94
CA LEU A 11 -13.38 2.53 -2.13
C LEU A 11 -13.27 1.45 -3.21
N ASN A 12 -14.00 1.62 -4.30
CA ASN A 12 -13.94 0.76 -5.47
C ASN A 12 -13.06 1.44 -6.52
N VAL A 13 -11.98 0.78 -6.89
CA VAL A 13 -10.96 1.32 -7.80
C VAL A 13 -10.82 0.40 -9.00
N THR A 14 -10.78 0.97 -10.20
CA THR A 14 -10.60 0.23 -11.46
C THR A 14 -9.38 0.72 -12.22
N GLY A 15 -8.71 -0.21 -12.91
CA GLY A 15 -7.49 0.11 -13.68
C GLY A 15 -6.29 0.44 -12.80
N CYS A 16 -6.32 0.02 -11.53
CA CYS A 16 -5.20 0.17 -10.62
C CYS A 16 -4.04 -0.76 -11.02
N ASN A 17 -2.82 -0.30 -10.74
CA ASN A 17 -1.61 -1.09 -10.99
C ASN A 17 -1.43 -2.12 -9.87
N TRP A 18 -1.38 -3.39 -10.25
CA TRP A 18 -1.09 -4.51 -9.35
C TRP A 18 0.39 -4.94 -9.42
N GLU A 19 1.16 -4.40 -10.35
CA GLU A 19 2.61 -4.55 -10.37
C GLU A 19 3.23 -3.60 -9.33
N SER A 20 3.28 -4.06 -8.08
CA SER A 20 3.86 -3.31 -6.96
C SER A 20 5.37 -3.13 -7.08
N SER A 21 6.04 -4.03 -7.81
CA SER A 21 7.43 -3.90 -8.25
C SER A 21 7.71 -4.87 -9.40
N HIS A 22 8.91 -4.80 -9.98
CA HIS A 22 9.40 -5.77 -10.97
C HIS A 22 9.46 -7.23 -10.48
N LEU A 23 9.36 -7.49 -9.17
CA LEU A 23 9.34 -8.85 -8.58
C LEU A 23 7.96 -9.27 -8.05
N THR A 24 7.03 -8.32 -7.87
CA THR A 24 5.80 -8.59 -7.12
C THR A 24 4.57 -8.05 -7.84
N ARG A 25 3.60 -8.94 -8.06
CA ARG A 25 2.23 -8.60 -8.47
C ARG A 25 1.35 -8.72 -7.23
N SER A 26 1.14 -7.63 -6.52
CA SER A 26 0.50 -7.62 -5.20
C SER A 26 -0.25 -6.33 -4.93
N LEU A 27 -0.95 -6.25 -3.78
CA LEU A 27 -1.60 -5.02 -3.36
C LEU A 27 -0.56 -3.88 -3.26
N PRO A 28 -0.76 -2.73 -3.94
CA PRO A 28 0.23 -1.67 -4.05
C PRO A 28 0.30 -0.79 -2.79
N LEU A 29 0.88 -1.32 -1.72
CA LEU A 29 0.90 -0.67 -0.39
C LEU A 29 1.59 0.70 -0.38
N THR A 30 2.72 0.88 -1.08
CA THR A 30 3.42 2.17 -1.15
C THR A 30 2.57 3.25 -1.85
N ALA A 31 1.78 2.87 -2.85
CA ALA A 31 0.86 3.79 -3.52
C ALA A 31 -0.33 4.16 -2.62
N ILE A 32 -0.84 3.21 -1.82
CA ILE A 32 -1.88 3.49 -0.82
C ILE A 32 -1.34 4.41 0.27
N ALA A 33 -0.11 4.20 0.72
CA ALA A 33 0.57 5.07 1.66
C ALA A 33 0.74 6.50 1.11
N GLY A 34 1.18 6.62 -0.16
CA GLY A 34 1.29 7.91 -0.83
C GLY A 34 -0.07 8.62 -0.99
N PHE A 35 -1.15 7.87 -1.19
CA PHE A 35 -2.50 8.45 -1.20
C PHE A 35 -2.93 8.96 0.18
N ALA A 36 -2.65 8.21 1.25
CA ALA A 36 -2.94 8.64 2.62
C ALA A 36 -2.13 9.88 3.02
N ASP A 37 -0.85 9.91 2.65
CA ASP A 37 0.03 11.07 2.85
C ASP A 37 -0.45 12.28 2.05
N TYR A 38 -0.80 12.10 0.77
CA TYR A 38 -1.34 13.19 -0.04
C TYR A 38 -2.65 13.76 0.51
N LEU A 39 -3.54 12.89 1.01
CA LEU A 39 -4.77 13.31 1.67
C LEU A 39 -4.47 14.17 2.90
N VAL A 40 -3.51 13.79 3.75
CA VAL A 40 -3.21 14.55 4.98
C VAL A 40 -2.40 15.81 4.66
N SER A 41 -1.28 15.66 3.97
CA SER A 41 -0.25 16.68 3.79
C SER A 41 -0.59 17.74 2.73
N PHE A 42 -1.56 17.48 1.84
CA PHE A 42 -1.98 18.46 0.83
C PHE A 42 -3.47 18.75 0.91
N GLU A 43 -4.35 17.76 0.86
CA GLU A 43 -5.79 18.08 0.85
C GLU A 43 -6.28 18.57 2.22
N LEU A 44 -5.94 17.86 3.30
CA LEU A 44 -6.34 18.29 4.63
C LEU A 44 -5.47 19.44 5.10
N ALA A 45 -4.16 19.43 4.86
CA ALA A 45 -3.30 20.55 5.26
C ALA A 45 -3.56 21.84 4.49
N ASP A 46 -3.96 21.87 3.21
CA ASP A 46 -4.28 23.14 2.55
C ASP A 46 -5.64 23.71 3.00
N ASN A 47 -6.60 22.84 3.33
CA ASN A 47 -7.91 23.25 3.87
C ASN A 47 -7.88 23.45 5.38
N ALA A 48 -6.89 22.88 6.05
CA ALA A 48 -6.66 22.92 7.48
C ALA A 48 -5.23 23.42 7.74
N ALA A 49 -4.75 24.39 6.96
CA ALA A 49 -3.39 24.93 7.05
C ALA A 49 -3.10 25.54 8.43
N ASP A 50 -4.16 25.78 9.19
CA ASP A 50 -4.13 26.24 10.57
C ASP A 50 -4.27 25.11 11.63
N ALA A 51 -4.42 23.83 11.25
CA ALA A 51 -4.80 22.73 12.17
C ALA A 51 -3.68 21.74 12.55
N GLY A 52 -2.49 21.87 11.95
CA GLY A 52 -1.34 21.02 12.30
C GLY A 52 -1.58 19.53 12.07
N ALA A 53 -2.26 19.16 10.96
CA ALA A 53 -2.62 17.78 10.67
C ALA A 53 -1.38 16.90 10.41
N GLY A 54 -1.13 15.95 11.31
CA GLY A 54 -0.04 14.96 11.18
C GLY A 54 -0.57 13.59 10.80
N LEU A 55 0.07 12.91 9.83
CA LEU A 55 -0.23 11.51 9.53
C LEU A 55 0.47 10.61 10.54
N GLU A 56 -0.30 9.90 11.37
CA GLU A 56 0.24 8.88 12.28
C GLU A 56 0.38 7.52 11.57
N GLY A 57 -0.51 7.24 10.61
CA GLY A 57 -0.43 6.06 9.77
C GLY A 57 -1.74 5.71 9.08
N PHE A 58 -1.78 4.55 8.43
CA PHE A 58 -2.96 4.07 7.73
C PHE A 58 -3.18 2.56 7.91
N VAL A 59 -4.42 2.13 7.68
CA VAL A 59 -4.84 0.72 7.78
C VAL A 59 -5.60 0.36 6.53
N VAL A 60 -5.28 -0.79 5.94
CA VAL A 60 -5.95 -1.29 4.74
C VAL A 60 -6.78 -2.52 5.08
N CYS A 61 -8.04 -2.50 4.68
CA CYS A 61 -8.94 -3.63 4.68
C CYS A 61 -9.35 -3.93 3.23
N LEU A 62 -8.82 -4.99 2.64
CA LEU A 62 -9.14 -5.42 1.29
C LEU A 62 -10.39 -6.30 1.28
N HIS A 63 -11.45 -5.85 0.62
CA HIS A 63 -12.72 -6.59 0.49
C HIS A 63 -12.74 -7.49 -0.73
N ASP A 64 -12.24 -7.00 -1.85
CA ASP A 64 -12.11 -7.75 -3.10
C ASP A 64 -10.92 -7.22 -3.91
N GLY A 65 -10.32 -8.10 -4.70
CA GLY A 65 -9.19 -7.77 -5.58
C GLY A 65 -9.16 -8.69 -6.78
N GLN A 66 -9.20 -8.10 -7.97
CA GLN A 66 -9.17 -8.84 -9.23
C GLN A 66 -8.01 -8.33 -10.08
N ILE A 67 -7.11 -9.24 -10.44
CA ILE A 67 -5.98 -8.95 -11.31
C ILE A 67 -6.36 -9.37 -12.72
N HIS A 68 -6.16 -8.48 -13.69
CA HIS A 68 -6.31 -8.80 -15.10
C HIS A 68 -5.11 -8.24 -15.86
N GLU A 69 -4.52 -9.05 -16.72
CA GLU A 69 -3.42 -8.59 -17.57
C GLU A 69 -3.96 -7.53 -18.54
N GLY A 70 -3.36 -6.34 -18.50
CA GLY A 70 -3.67 -5.24 -19.39
C GLY A 70 -2.54 -5.01 -20.37
N LEU A 71 -2.88 -4.60 -21.59
CA LEU A 71 -1.92 -3.91 -22.45
C LEU A 71 -1.90 -2.44 -22.02
N SER A 72 -0.73 -1.79 -22.02
CA SER A 72 -0.59 -0.38 -21.62
C SER A 72 -1.54 0.55 -22.38
N LYS A 73 -1.74 1.75 -21.82
CA LYS A 73 -2.42 2.87 -22.50
C LYS A 73 -1.89 3.04 -23.93
N ASN A 74 -2.81 3.44 -24.81
CA ASN A 74 -2.61 3.71 -26.24
C ASN A 74 -1.15 4.06 -26.56
N PRO A 75 -0.44 3.23 -27.32
CA PRO A 75 0.98 3.44 -27.55
C PRO A 75 1.31 4.78 -28.22
N LEU A 76 0.32 5.42 -28.90
CA LEU A 76 0.43 6.78 -29.42
C LEU A 76 0.65 7.84 -28.33
N ALA A 77 0.26 7.57 -27.08
CA ALA A 77 0.53 8.45 -25.93
C ALA A 77 2.01 8.42 -25.51
N LEU A 78 2.69 7.27 -25.66
CA LEU A 78 4.13 7.14 -25.43
C LEU A 78 4.93 7.90 -26.51
N CYS A 79 4.48 7.81 -27.77
CA CYS A 79 5.11 8.50 -28.91
C CYS A 79 4.88 10.02 -28.92
N LYS A 80 3.85 10.54 -28.24
CA LYS A 80 3.57 11.99 -28.14
C LYS A 80 4.15 12.64 -26.88
N GLY A 81 4.26 11.91 -25.77
CA GLY A 81 4.70 12.47 -24.48
C GLY A 81 6.21 12.73 -24.36
N ASN A 82 7.03 12.05 -25.16
CA ASN A 82 8.50 12.06 -25.01
C ASN A 82 9.23 13.11 -25.87
N GLY A 83 8.51 13.95 -26.63
CA GLY A 83 9.13 15.02 -27.44
C GLY A 83 10.08 14.55 -28.56
N LEU A 84 10.10 13.25 -28.87
CA LEU A 84 10.92 12.68 -29.95
C LEU A 84 10.26 12.98 -31.30
N SER A 85 11.06 13.38 -32.30
CA SER A 85 10.61 13.50 -33.69
C SER A 85 10.13 12.13 -34.16
N GLN A 86 8.85 12.00 -34.42
CA GLN A 86 8.24 10.72 -34.79
C GLN A 86 8.81 10.22 -36.10
N THR A 87 9.47 9.06 -36.09
CA THR A 87 9.64 8.30 -37.32
C THR A 87 8.31 7.60 -37.63
N GLN A 88 7.95 7.50 -38.91
CA GLN A 88 6.65 6.96 -39.34
C GLN A 88 6.43 5.52 -38.89
N ASP A 89 7.53 4.78 -38.65
CA ASP A 89 7.54 3.38 -38.20
C ASP A 89 7.11 3.23 -36.73
N ASP A 90 7.44 4.20 -35.86
CA ASP A 90 7.05 4.19 -34.43
C ASP A 90 5.54 4.33 -34.22
N LEU A 91 4.82 4.90 -35.19
CA LEU A 91 3.36 5.03 -35.17
C LEU A 91 2.65 3.77 -35.67
N LEU A 92 3.33 2.96 -36.49
CA LEU A 92 2.78 1.75 -37.10
C LEU A 92 2.92 0.53 -36.19
N ASN A 93 4.02 0.43 -35.45
CA ASN A 93 4.28 -0.63 -34.47
C ASN A 93 4.87 -0.06 -33.18
N PRO A 94 4.06 0.63 -32.39
CA PRO A 94 4.54 1.24 -31.17
C PRO A 94 4.86 0.18 -30.11
N PRO A 95 5.85 0.41 -29.23
CA PRO A 95 6.27 -0.59 -28.25
C PRO A 95 5.11 -0.93 -27.30
N LEU A 96 4.75 -2.21 -27.26
CA LEU A 96 3.77 -2.73 -26.32
C LEU A 96 4.46 -2.94 -24.98
N ILE A 97 4.04 -2.19 -23.96
CA ILE A 97 4.50 -2.36 -22.59
C ILE A 97 3.38 -3.12 -21.85
N PRO A 98 3.61 -4.36 -21.42
CA PRO A 98 2.62 -5.07 -20.62
C PRO A 98 2.45 -4.37 -19.27
N GLU A 99 1.21 -4.20 -18.81
CA GLU A 99 0.92 -3.65 -17.47
C GLU A 99 -0.01 -4.61 -16.72
N VAL A 100 0.33 -4.94 -15.48
CA VAL A 100 -0.57 -5.76 -14.65
C VAL A 100 -1.60 -4.84 -14.00
N LYS A 101 -2.80 -4.82 -14.57
CA LYS A 101 -3.92 -4.00 -14.11
C LYS A 101 -4.86 -4.81 -13.24
N GLY A 102 -5.82 -4.12 -12.63
CA GLY A 102 -6.90 -4.78 -11.92
C GLY A 102 -7.91 -3.83 -11.34
N SER A 103 -8.83 -4.41 -10.59
CA SER A 103 -9.77 -3.69 -9.73
C SER A 103 -9.56 -4.10 -8.28
N MET A 104 -9.89 -3.21 -7.36
CA MET A 104 -9.91 -3.50 -5.93
C MET A 104 -11.08 -2.80 -5.26
N SER A 105 -11.67 -3.47 -4.28
CA SER A 105 -12.58 -2.88 -3.31
C SER A 105 -11.91 -2.92 -1.94
N LEU A 106 -11.71 -1.77 -1.31
CA LEU A 106 -11.05 -1.69 0.00
C LEU A 106 -11.69 -0.65 0.91
N SER A 107 -11.39 -0.72 2.20
CA SER A 107 -11.61 0.38 3.14
C SER A 107 -10.28 0.82 3.70
N LEU A 108 -10.08 2.13 3.71
CA LEU A 108 -8.87 2.78 4.19
C LEU A 108 -9.20 3.51 5.48
N VAL A 109 -8.46 3.23 6.55
CA VAL A 109 -8.45 4.07 7.74
C VAL A 109 -7.19 4.91 7.70
N VAL A 110 -7.33 6.22 7.85
CA VAL A 110 -6.22 7.15 8.02
C VAL A 110 -6.24 7.61 9.47
N ALA A 111 -5.17 7.33 10.21
CA ALA A 111 -4.96 7.81 11.57
C ALA A 111 -4.20 9.13 11.49
N LEU A 112 -4.79 10.18 12.04
CA LEU A 112 -4.23 11.52 11.96
C LEU A 112 -4.33 12.25 13.29
N GLU A 113 -3.30 13.02 13.61
CA GLU A 113 -3.28 13.94 14.74
C GLU A 113 -3.81 15.29 14.29
N LEU A 114 -4.79 15.82 15.02
CA LEU A 114 -5.37 17.14 14.75
C LEU A 114 -5.55 17.90 16.05
N GLU A 115 -5.50 19.23 15.98
CA GLU A 115 -5.91 20.08 17.10
C GLU A 115 -7.42 20.04 17.33
N ASN A 116 -8.20 20.09 16.25
CA ASN A 116 -9.66 20.04 16.29
C ASN A 116 -10.23 19.25 15.10
N LYS A 117 -11.34 18.53 15.35
CA LYS A 117 -12.12 17.78 14.37
C LYS A 117 -12.89 18.67 13.38
N SER A 118 -13.12 19.96 13.69
CA SER A 118 -13.98 20.86 12.90
C SER A 118 -13.58 20.92 11.43
N ALA A 119 -12.28 21.04 11.13
CA ALA A 119 -11.78 21.08 9.75
C ALA A 119 -12.08 19.78 8.98
N LEU A 120 -11.97 18.64 9.66
CA LEU A 120 -12.26 17.34 9.07
C LEU A 120 -13.77 17.15 8.85
N ASP A 121 -14.62 17.61 9.78
CA ASP A 121 -16.07 17.60 9.63
C ASP A 121 -16.54 18.52 8.50
N GLU A 122 -15.89 19.66 8.29
CA GLU A 122 -16.15 20.55 7.16
C GLU A 122 -15.74 19.89 5.84
N TRP A 123 -14.51 19.36 5.77
CA TRP A 123 -14.02 18.65 4.59
C TRP A 123 -14.94 17.48 4.21
N LEU A 124 -15.41 16.70 5.20
CA LEU A 124 -16.37 15.63 4.98
C LEU A 124 -17.64 16.11 4.27
N LYS A 125 -18.20 17.24 4.71
CA LYS A 125 -19.46 17.78 4.21
C LYS A 125 -19.34 18.38 2.81
N THR A 126 -18.21 19.04 2.52
CA THR A 126 -18.12 19.92 1.35
C THR A 126 -17.23 19.37 0.23
N ARG A 127 -16.18 18.60 0.55
CA ARG A 127 -15.10 18.28 -0.39
C ARG A 127 -14.80 16.80 -0.55
N SER A 128 -15.05 15.98 0.47
CA SER A 128 -14.59 14.58 0.50
C SER A 128 -14.97 13.77 -0.74
N THR A 129 -16.23 13.81 -1.18
CA THR A 129 -16.69 13.11 -2.39
C THR A 129 -16.00 13.61 -3.64
N ALA A 130 -15.94 14.93 -3.84
CA ALA A 130 -15.32 15.54 -5.02
C ALA A 130 -13.81 15.25 -5.08
N PHE A 131 -13.12 15.31 -3.94
CA PHE A 131 -11.73 14.91 -3.83
C PHE A 131 -11.57 13.44 -4.23
N LEU A 132 -12.29 12.52 -3.61
CA LEU A 132 -12.14 11.09 -3.87
C LEU A 132 -12.46 10.71 -5.33
N GLN A 133 -13.44 11.35 -5.96
CA GLN A 133 -13.80 11.08 -7.37
C GLN A 133 -12.80 11.61 -8.40
N THR A 134 -12.03 12.64 -8.05
CA THR A 134 -11.07 13.29 -8.97
C THR A 134 -9.64 12.79 -8.77
N ARG A 135 -9.43 11.91 -7.79
CA ARG A 135 -8.11 11.36 -7.45
C ARG A 135 -7.99 9.93 -7.91
N ARG A 136 -6.74 9.48 -7.97
CA ARG A 136 -6.38 8.12 -8.36
C ARG A 136 -5.74 7.39 -7.19
N LEU A 137 -6.03 6.10 -7.10
CA LEU A 137 -5.37 5.19 -6.16
C LEU A 137 -4.59 4.14 -6.94
N ALA A 138 -3.28 4.07 -6.71
CA ALA A 138 -2.36 3.21 -7.46
C ALA A 138 -2.52 3.34 -8.99
N GLY A 139 -2.73 4.57 -9.48
CA GLY A 139 -2.93 4.88 -10.90
C GLY A 139 -4.31 4.52 -11.48
N GLY A 140 -5.19 3.88 -10.70
CA GLY A 140 -6.57 3.58 -11.07
C GLY A 140 -7.55 4.67 -10.64
N ASP A 141 -8.69 4.70 -11.30
CA ASP A 141 -9.76 5.67 -11.01
C ASP A 141 -10.68 5.13 -9.89
N ILE A 142 -11.07 6.00 -8.97
CA ILE A 142 -11.98 5.66 -7.86
C ILE A 142 -13.41 5.84 -8.37
N ILE A 143 -14.12 4.73 -8.61
CA ILE A 143 -15.44 4.71 -9.23
C ILE A 143 -16.59 4.54 -8.23
N GLY A 144 -16.29 4.12 -7.00
CA GLY A 144 -17.28 3.93 -5.94
C GLY A 144 -16.70 4.30 -4.59
N ILE A 145 -17.48 5.03 -3.79
CA ILE A 145 -17.07 5.60 -2.52
C ILE A 145 -18.19 5.37 -1.52
N GLY A 146 -17.90 4.68 -0.42
CA GLY A 146 -18.80 4.67 0.74
C GLY A 146 -18.70 5.99 1.52
N GLN A 147 -19.69 6.30 2.33
CA GLN A 147 -19.73 7.56 3.07
C GLN A 147 -18.58 7.67 4.09
N PRO A 148 -17.63 8.61 3.92
CA PRO A 148 -16.51 8.76 4.84
C PRO A 148 -16.97 9.21 6.24
N LYS A 149 -16.30 8.73 7.29
CA LYS A 149 -16.67 8.95 8.70
C LYS A 149 -15.45 9.15 9.58
N ILE A 150 -15.61 9.86 10.69
CA ILE A 150 -14.53 10.14 11.64
C ILE A 150 -14.83 9.48 12.98
N TYR A 151 -13.81 8.86 13.56
CA TYR A 151 -13.88 8.23 14.87
C TYR A 151 -12.77 8.76 15.77
N ILE A 152 -13.06 8.85 17.07
CA ILE A 152 -12.07 9.17 18.11
C ILE A 152 -11.65 7.88 18.82
N LYS A 153 -12.62 7.03 19.17
CA LYS A 153 -12.39 5.75 19.85
C LYS A 153 -12.20 4.64 18.82
N ARG A 154 -11.20 3.77 18.99
CA ARG A 154 -10.97 2.68 18.04
C ARG A 154 -12.02 1.58 18.18
N SER A 155 -12.74 1.51 19.30
CA SER A 155 -13.88 0.61 19.50
C SER A 155 -15.08 0.99 18.63
N ASP A 156 -15.37 2.28 18.47
CA ASP A 156 -16.43 2.75 17.58
C ASP A 156 -16.03 2.55 16.11
N LEU A 157 -14.75 2.78 15.77
CA LEU A 157 -14.19 2.43 14.48
C LEU A 157 -14.32 0.92 14.20
N ALA A 158 -13.94 0.07 15.15
CA ALA A 158 -14.02 -1.40 15.02
C ALA A 158 -15.47 -1.87 14.78
N ARG A 159 -16.43 -1.25 15.47
CA ARG A 159 -17.86 -1.53 15.30
C ARG A 159 -18.34 -1.15 13.90
N GLU A 160 -17.91 0.00 13.37
CA GLU A 160 -18.27 0.38 12.01
C GLU A 160 -17.60 -0.52 10.98
N MET A 161 -16.31 -0.80 11.14
CA MET A 161 -15.58 -1.73 10.28
C MET A 161 -16.23 -3.11 10.25
N GLY A 162 -16.84 -3.56 11.36
CA GLY A 162 -17.57 -4.81 11.44
C GLY A 162 -18.89 -4.85 10.65
N ARG A 163 -19.42 -3.68 10.25
CA ARG A 163 -20.62 -3.54 9.41
C ARG A 163 -20.32 -3.46 7.92
N LEU A 164 -19.09 -3.16 7.54
CA LEU A 164 -18.65 -3.13 6.15
C LEU A 164 -18.62 -4.56 5.57
N PRO A 165 -18.52 -4.71 4.24
CA PRO A 165 -18.22 -5.99 3.63
C PRO A 165 -17.04 -6.68 4.33
N PRO A 166 -17.08 -8.00 4.51
CA PRO A 166 -15.98 -8.70 5.14
C PRO A 166 -14.79 -8.77 4.16
N GLY A 167 -13.58 -8.90 4.70
CA GLY A 167 -12.36 -8.82 3.92
C GLY A 167 -11.13 -9.18 4.75
N TRP A 168 -9.97 -8.72 4.29
CA TRP A 168 -8.68 -9.01 4.89
C TRP A 168 -7.99 -7.71 5.30
N PHE A 169 -7.67 -7.60 6.59
CA PHE A 169 -6.71 -6.61 7.03
C PHE A 169 -5.31 -6.98 6.56
N ILE A 170 -4.58 -5.98 6.10
CA ILE A 170 -3.20 -6.13 5.68
C ILE A 170 -2.28 -5.82 6.86
N SER A 171 -1.66 -6.86 7.40
CA SER A 171 -0.74 -6.79 8.54
C SER A 171 0.71 -6.95 8.08
N ASN A 172 1.65 -6.39 8.83
CA ASN A 172 3.08 -6.57 8.58
C ASN A 172 3.53 -7.98 9.03
N GLY A 173 4.15 -8.72 8.12
CA GLY A 173 4.69 -10.07 8.37
C GLY A 173 6.22 -10.14 8.34
N ALA A 174 6.94 -9.02 8.33
CA ALA A 174 8.40 -8.97 8.22
C ALA A 174 9.12 -9.77 9.31
N ASP A 175 8.54 -9.87 10.52
CA ASP A 175 9.10 -10.64 11.63
C ASP A 175 9.21 -12.14 11.37
N LEU A 176 8.41 -12.68 10.43
CA LEU A 176 8.45 -14.09 10.07
C LEU A 176 9.74 -14.47 9.33
N ILE A 177 10.44 -13.50 8.73
CA ILE A 177 11.67 -13.72 7.95
C ILE A 177 12.85 -12.89 8.46
N ALA A 178 12.69 -12.13 9.54
CA ALA A 178 13.70 -11.17 10.01
C ALA A 178 14.98 -11.80 10.58
N HIS A 179 14.93 -13.09 10.94
CA HIS A 179 16.06 -13.82 11.51
C HIS A 179 16.67 -14.82 10.52
N GLU A 180 16.18 -14.86 9.29
CA GLU A 180 16.65 -15.78 8.26
C GLU A 180 17.94 -15.23 7.62
N PRO A 181 18.98 -16.05 7.45
CA PRO A 181 20.27 -15.57 6.92
C PRO A 181 20.16 -15.15 5.45
N ASP A 182 19.29 -15.79 4.68
CA ASP A 182 18.94 -15.41 3.31
C ASP A 182 17.49 -14.91 3.27
N HIS A 183 17.33 -13.60 3.32
CA HIS A 183 16.01 -12.96 3.29
C HIS A 183 15.24 -13.21 1.99
N PHE A 184 15.93 -13.40 0.86
CA PHE A 184 15.27 -13.63 -0.43
C PHE A 184 14.73 -15.05 -0.52
N ALA A 185 15.53 -16.05 -0.18
CA ALA A 185 15.07 -17.42 -0.08
C ALA A 185 13.93 -17.55 0.95
N ALA A 186 14.06 -16.89 2.10
CA ALA A 186 13.00 -16.85 3.12
C ALA A 186 11.70 -16.23 2.60
N LEU A 187 11.77 -15.14 1.84
CA LEU A 187 10.60 -14.51 1.22
C LEU A 187 9.88 -15.49 0.28
N ILE A 188 10.63 -16.17 -0.61
CA ILE A 188 10.09 -17.16 -1.54
C ILE A 188 9.45 -18.33 -0.78
N ASN A 189 10.15 -18.88 0.20
CA ASN A 189 9.68 -20.03 0.97
C ASN A 189 8.42 -19.72 1.80
N ALA A 190 8.30 -18.49 2.32
CA ALA A 190 7.13 -18.08 3.09
C ALA A 190 5.84 -17.97 2.24
N VAL A 191 5.97 -17.58 0.96
CA VAL A 191 4.84 -17.43 0.04
C VAL A 191 4.53 -18.69 -0.77
N ALA A 192 5.51 -19.61 -0.88
CA ALA A 192 5.34 -20.87 -1.57
C ALA A 192 4.21 -21.73 -0.95
N TRP A 193 3.22 -22.06 -1.76
CA TRP A 193 2.15 -23.00 -1.39
C TRP A 193 2.59 -24.46 -1.47
N PHE A 194 3.50 -24.74 -2.42
CA PHE A 194 4.17 -26.01 -2.57
C PHE A 194 5.66 -25.75 -2.35
N PRO A 195 6.31 -26.44 -1.40
CA PRO A 195 7.76 -26.38 -1.26
C PRO A 195 8.39 -26.72 -2.61
N ALA A 196 9.35 -25.92 -3.06
CA ALA A 196 10.20 -26.34 -4.17
C ALA A 196 10.90 -27.64 -3.73
N GLU A 197 10.76 -28.71 -4.51
CA GLU A 197 11.56 -29.91 -4.31
C GLU A 197 13.00 -29.55 -4.66
N ASP A 198 13.86 -29.43 -3.65
CA ASP A 198 15.30 -29.44 -3.87
C ASP A 198 15.61 -30.79 -4.51
N LYS A 199 16.04 -30.79 -5.78
CA LYS A 199 16.56 -31.97 -6.47
C LYS A 199 17.93 -32.39 -5.93
N GLU A 200 18.16 -32.30 -4.63
CA GLU A 200 19.40 -32.79 -4.02
C GLU A 200 19.22 -34.24 -3.55
N SER A 201 19.80 -35.11 -4.38
CA SER A 201 20.31 -36.45 -4.11
C SER A 201 19.29 -37.51 -3.69
N GLN A 202 18.80 -38.23 -4.72
CA GLN A 202 18.30 -39.62 -4.64
C GLN A 202 19.39 -40.62 -4.20
N ASN A 203 20.10 -40.36 -3.10
CA ASN A 203 20.99 -41.34 -2.51
C ASN A 203 20.70 -41.49 -1.02
N MET A 204 20.10 -42.64 -0.73
CA MET A 204 20.07 -43.36 0.54
C MET A 204 18.93 -43.09 1.52
N SER A 205 18.25 -44.21 1.81
CA SER A 205 17.27 -44.50 2.85
C SER A 205 15.84 -44.03 2.59
N ALA A 206 14.99 -45.03 2.36
CA ALA A 206 13.55 -44.94 2.46
C ALA A 206 13.16 -44.58 3.91
N GLN A 207 13.09 -43.28 4.18
CA GLN A 207 12.20 -42.74 5.20
C GLN A 207 11.28 -41.77 4.48
N SER A 208 9.98 -42.02 4.60
CA SER A 208 8.90 -41.22 4.03
C SER A 208 9.21 -39.73 4.15
N SER A 209 9.47 -39.06 3.03
CA SER A 209 9.56 -37.60 3.00
C SER A 209 8.26 -37.07 3.59
N PRO A 210 8.27 -36.43 4.77
CA PRO A 210 7.05 -35.81 5.26
C PRO A 210 6.78 -34.71 4.25
N PHE A 211 5.64 -34.79 3.53
CA PHE A 211 5.06 -33.70 2.75
C PHE A 211 5.49 -32.37 3.39
N ARG A 212 6.49 -31.70 2.80
CA ARG A 212 7.15 -30.54 3.44
C ARG A 212 6.04 -29.54 3.72
N ARG A 213 5.67 -29.37 5.00
CA ARG A 213 4.58 -28.48 5.39
C ARG A 213 5.02 -27.05 5.11
N ARG A 214 4.10 -26.18 4.68
CA ARG A 214 4.34 -24.75 4.51
C ARG A 214 5.08 -24.19 5.73
N GLN A 215 6.12 -23.37 5.52
CA GLN A 215 6.97 -22.82 6.59
C GLN A 215 6.15 -22.11 7.69
N HIS A 216 5.06 -21.44 7.32
CA HIS A 216 4.15 -20.77 8.23
C HIS A 216 2.70 -21.29 8.08
N PRO A 217 2.37 -22.45 8.66
CA PRO A 217 1.03 -23.03 8.54
C PRO A 217 0.00 -22.12 9.25
N GLY A 218 -1.18 -21.94 8.64
CA GLY A 218 -2.24 -21.08 9.19
C GLY A 218 -2.10 -19.58 8.90
N HIS A 219 -1.01 -19.16 8.25
CA HIS A 219 -0.82 -17.78 7.82
C HIS A 219 -1.16 -17.63 6.33
N TRP A 220 -1.84 -16.55 5.97
CA TRP A 220 -2.05 -16.16 4.58
C TRP A 220 -1.06 -15.04 4.28
N LEU A 221 0.02 -15.38 3.58
CA LEU A 221 1.15 -14.49 3.33
C LEU A 221 1.28 -14.18 1.84
N TYR A 222 1.72 -12.97 1.54
CA TYR A 222 2.14 -12.57 0.20
C TYR A 222 3.35 -11.63 0.27
N ALA A 223 4.17 -11.65 -0.77
CA ALA A 223 5.30 -10.75 -0.92
C ALA A 223 4.82 -9.43 -1.52
N THR A 224 5.35 -8.32 -1.02
CA THR A 224 4.95 -6.99 -1.49
C THR A 224 6.10 -6.00 -1.40
N CYS A 225 6.02 -4.96 -2.21
CA CYS A 225 6.92 -3.81 -2.13
C CYS A 225 6.49 -2.95 -0.94
N VAL A 226 7.36 -2.81 0.05
CA VAL A 226 7.10 -2.00 1.25
C VAL A 226 7.85 -0.68 1.23
N GLY A 227 8.73 -0.43 0.26
CA GLY A 227 9.52 0.78 0.26
C GLY A 227 10.58 0.81 -0.82
N TYR A 228 11.55 1.68 -0.62
CA TYR A 228 12.63 1.93 -1.56
C TYR A 228 13.95 2.15 -0.82
N GLN A 229 15.02 1.57 -1.34
CA GLN A 229 16.39 1.84 -0.92
C GLN A 229 17.04 2.79 -1.91
N LEU A 230 17.54 3.91 -1.42
CA LEU A 230 18.22 4.88 -2.26
C LEU A 230 19.61 4.37 -2.64
N LEU A 231 19.90 4.37 -3.94
CA LEU A 231 21.21 3.99 -4.48
C LEU A 231 22.22 5.12 -4.34
N GLU A 232 21.73 6.35 -4.32
CA GLU A 232 22.51 7.57 -4.24
C GLU A 232 21.92 8.52 -3.18
N SER A 233 22.70 9.51 -2.76
CA SER A 233 22.18 10.56 -1.89
C SER A 233 21.17 11.42 -2.64
N PRO A 234 20.08 11.88 -2.00
CA PRO A 234 19.15 12.83 -2.61
C PRO A 234 19.88 14.10 -3.06
N GLN A 235 19.69 14.48 -4.33
CA GLN A 235 20.31 15.65 -4.95
C GLN A 235 19.31 16.41 -5.83
N PRO A 236 19.42 17.74 -5.97
CA PRO A 236 18.57 18.51 -6.87
C PRO A 236 18.83 18.09 -8.32
N ARG A 237 17.76 17.88 -9.11
CA ARG A 237 17.86 17.58 -10.55
C ARG A 237 16.92 18.48 -11.34
N ARG A 238 17.44 19.15 -12.37
CA ARG A 238 16.64 19.99 -13.28
C ARG A 238 15.81 19.12 -14.24
N ASN A 239 14.58 19.54 -14.52
CA ASN A 239 13.71 19.07 -15.62
C ASN A 239 13.09 17.66 -15.53
N ARG A 240 12.77 17.12 -14.34
CA ARG A 240 12.11 15.79 -14.25
C ARG A 240 10.75 15.74 -13.51
N SER A 241 10.31 16.84 -12.91
CA SER A 241 8.96 16.95 -12.35
C SER A 241 7.99 17.47 -13.41
N HIS A 242 7.28 16.58 -14.10
CA HIS A 242 6.18 16.98 -15.01
C HIS A 242 5.05 17.78 -14.32
N ALA A 243 5.05 17.86 -12.98
CA ALA A 243 4.07 18.59 -12.19
C ALA A 243 4.56 19.95 -11.64
N SER A 244 5.81 20.34 -11.87
CA SER A 244 6.28 21.68 -11.51
C SER A 244 6.93 22.33 -12.73
N SER A 245 6.18 23.16 -13.43
CA SER A 245 6.74 24.18 -14.33
C SER A 245 7.63 25.19 -13.59
N ASP A 246 7.73 25.09 -12.26
CA ASP A 246 8.63 25.88 -11.46
C ASP A 246 10.06 25.34 -11.60
N ALA A 247 10.92 26.19 -12.15
CA ALA A 247 12.37 26.03 -12.12
C ALA A 247 12.96 25.94 -10.68
N ASP A 248 12.11 26.10 -9.65
CA ASP A 248 12.39 26.05 -8.21
C ASP A 248 11.77 24.82 -7.51
N SER A 249 11.67 23.68 -8.19
CA SER A 249 11.39 22.41 -7.50
C SER A 249 12.49 22.12 -6.47
N SER A 250 12.23 22.49 -5.20
CA SER A 250 13.06 22.20 -4.02
C SER A 250 13.12 20.71 -3.65
N THR A 251 12.45 19.85 -4.43
CA THR A 251 12.40 18.42 -4.18
C THR A 251 13.68 17.74 -4.68
N ASN A 252 14.43 17.14 -3.76
CA ASN A 252 15.61 16.35 -4.10
C ASN A 252 15.21 15.02 -4.75
N HIS A 253 16.06 14.53 -5.65
CA HIS A 253 15.87 13.28 -6.38
C HIS A 253 16.98 12.28 -6.05
N ALA A 254 16.64 10.99 -6.04
CA ALA A 254 17.58 9.88 -5.97
C ALA A 254 17.04 8.69 -6.78
N TYR A 255 17.93 7.95 -7.43
CA TYR A 255 17.65 6.60 -7.92
C TYR A 255 17.45 5.66 -6.73
N ALA A 256 16.48 4.77 -6.85
CA ALA A 256 16.12 3.85 -5.79
C ALA A 256 15.68 2.50 -6.34
N GLU A 257 15.87 1.46 -5.55
CA GLU A 257 15.38 0.11 -5.82
C GLU A 257 14.27 -0.27 -4.83
N PRO A 258 13.28 -1.06 -5.26
CA PRO A 258 12.19 -1.47 -4.39
C PRO A 258 12.69 -2.42 -3.28
N VAL A 259 12.15 -2.23 -2.07
CA VAL A 259 12.39 -3.11 -0.92
C VAL A 259 11.18 -4.01 -0.73
N HIS A 260 11.41 -5.31 -0.69
CA HIS A 260 10.38 -6.32 -0.52
C HIS A 260 10.29 -6.83 0.91
N SER A 261 9.09 -7.16 1.32
CA SER A 261 8.83 -7.85 2.58
C SER A 261 7.57 -8.70 2.50
N LEU A 262 7.20 -9.30 3.61
CA LEU A 262 5.97 -10.08 3.75
C LEU A 262 4.84 -9.24 4.33
N ALA A 263 3.68 -9.38 3.72
CA ALA A 263 2.41 -8.97 4.28
C ALA A 263 1.59 -10.20 4.66
N LYS A 264 0.81 -10.06 5.74
CA LYS A 264 -0.07 -11.10 6.28
C LYS A 264 -1.52 -10.64 6.15
N LEU A 265 -2.36 -11.50 5.58
CA LEU A 265 -3.81 -11.30 5.52
C LEU A 265 -4.44 -11.79 6.82
N LEU A 266 -5.12 -10.89 7.53
CA LEU A 266 -5.87 -11.19 8.74
C LEU A 266 -7.36 -11.04 8.46
N TRP A 267 -8.13 -12.11 8.67
CA TRP A 267 -9.57 -12.08 8.43
C TRP A 267 -10.26 -11.05 9.33
N THR A 268 -10.99 -10.10 8.73
CA THR A 268 -11.49 -8.92 9.45
C THR A 268 -12.43 -9.28 10.59
N ARG A 269 -13.36 -10.21 10.38
CA ARG A 269 -14.29 -10.62 11.44
C ARG A 269 -13.58 -11.32 12.60
N GLY A 270 -12.48 -12.03 12.32
CA GLY A 270 -11.66 -12.65 13.38
C GLY A 270 -11.00 -11.60 14.27
N VAL A 271 -10.41 -10.57 13.66
CA VAL A 271 -9.77 -9.45 14.38
C VAL A 271 -10.79 -8.62 15.17
N LEU A 272 -11.93 -8.28 14.55
CA LEU A 272 -12.93 -7.38 15.14
C LEU A 272 -13.82 -8.06 16.19
N ARG A 273 -14.10 -9.37 16.08
CA ARG A 273 -14.87 -10.11 17.11
C ARG A 273 -14.17 -10.04 18.47
N LEU A 274 -12.85 -10.17 18.49
CA LEU A 274 -12.04 -10.09 19.71
C LEU A 274 -12.11 -8.71 20.38
N GLN A 275 -12.53 -7.66 19.68
CA GLN A 275 -12.67 -6.31 20.25
C GLN A 275 -13.99 -6.11 20.99
N ASN A 276 -15.07 -6.74 20.53
CA ASN A 276 -16.34 -6.65 21.25
C ASN A 276 -16.26 -7.26 22.65
N ASP A 277 -15.32 -8.21 22.85
CA ASP A 277 -15.14 -8.94 24.10
C ASP A 277 -13.99 -8.38 24.97
N SER A 278 -13.22 -7.40 24.49
CA SER A 278 -12.03 -6.89 25.19
C SER A 278 -12.20 -5.46 25.68
N THR A 279 -11.72 -5.17 26.89
CA THR A 279 -11.64 -3.80 27.45
C THR A 279 -10.48 -2.98 26.90
N VAL A 280 -9.58 -3.59 26.12
CA VAL A 280 -8.32 -2.97 25.67
C VAL A 280 -8.44 -2.55 24.20
N ASP A 281 -8.45 -1.23 23.97
CA ASP A 281 -8.60 -0.58 22.67
C ASP A 281 -7.29 -0.56 21.85
N ASN A 282 -6.68 -1.74 21.62
CA ASN A 282 -5.35 -1.85 21.00
C ASN A 282 -5.26 -2.76 19.77
N TRP A 283 -6.39 -3.14 19.16
CA TRP A 283 -6.38 -4.09 18.03
C TRP A 283 -5.51 -3.67 16.85
N LEU A 284 -5.42 -2.37 16.56
CA LEU A 284 -4.56 -1.86 15.49
C LEU A 284 -3.09 -2.23 15.73
N THR A 285 -2.58 -1.95 16.93
CA THR A 285 -1.19 -2.19 17.30
C THR A 285 -0.92 -3.67 17.54
N LYS A 286 -1.79 -4.36 18.28
CA LYS A 286 -1.67 -5.80 18.58
C LYS A 286 -1.58 -6.64 17.32
N ASN A 287 -2.32 -6.25 16.28
CA ASN A 287 -2.36 -6.97 15.01
C ASN A 287 -1.43 -6.35 13.94
N LYS A 288 -0.56 -5.39 14.30
CA LYS A 288 0.40 -4.76 13.38
C LYS A 288 -0.27 -4.23 12.10
N LEU A 289 -1.37 -3.48 12.26
CA LEU A 289 -2.21 -3.02 11.15
C LEU A 289 -1.98 -1.56 10.76
N LEU A 290 -1.42 -0.77 11.67
CA LEU A 290 -1.17 0.64 11.45
C LEU A 290 0.18 0.80 10.75
N TRP A 291 0.14 0.98 9.43
CA TRP A 291 1.29 1.22 8.58
C TRP A 291 1.70 2.69 8.61
N ARG A 292 3.00 2.94 8.67
CA ARG A 292 3.61 4.28 8.61
C ARG A 292 4.87 4.26 7.79
N TRP A 293 5.25 5.40 7.24
CA TRP A 293 6.59 5.57 6.68
C TRP A 293 7.63 5.59 7.80
N ASP A 294 8.73 4.90 7.55
CA ASP A 294 9.88 4.80 8.44
C ASP A 294 11.15 4.96 7.58
N THR A 295 12.24 5.36 8.22
CA THR A 295 13.52 5.58 7.53
C THR A 295 14.65 4.90 8.28
N ASN A 296 15.52 4.23 7.54
CA ASN A 296 16.77 3.69 8.04
C ASN A 296 17.91 4.48 7.40
N ALA A 297 18.42 5.47 8.13
CA ALA A 297 19.46 6.37 7.64
C ALA A 297 20.75 5.64 7.20
N PRO A 298 21.31 4.68 7.98
CA PRO A 298 22.46 3.88 7.55
C PRO A 298 22.30 3.20 6.18
N SER A 299 21.15 2.59 5.92
CA SER A 299 20.90 1.89 4.65
C SER A 299 20.30 2.78 3.57
N ARG A 300 19.98 4.04 3.90
CA ARG A 300 19.24 5.00 3.06
C ARG A 300 17.93 4.41 2.56
N THR A 301 17.20 3.72 3.43
CA THR A 301 15.95 3.04 3.09
C THR A 301 14.76 3.81 3.63
N VAL A 302 13.74 4.02 2.80
CA VAL A 302 12.42 4.52 3.21
C VAL A 302 11.43 3.40 3.00
N TYR A 303 10.70 3.01 4.04
CA TYR A 303 9.87 1.81 3.99
C TYR A 303 8.67 1.91 4.92
N LEU A 304 7.68 1.07 4.66
CA LEU A 304 6.48 0.94 5.46
C LEU A 304 6.75 0.00 6.63
N SER A 305 6.47 0.49 7.83
CA SER A 305 6.60 -0.26 9.08
C SER A 305 5.32 -0.17 9.90
N THR A 306 5.19 -1.06 10.88
CA THR A 306 4.05 -1.09 11.82
C THR A 306 4.53 -1.16 13.27
N LYS A 307 5.82 -0.85 13.51
CA LYS A 307 6.39 -0.83 14.86
C LYS A 307 5.70 0.28 15.65
N ALA A 308 5.34 0.02 16.91
CA ALA A 308 4.91 1.06 17.83
C ALA A 308 6.13 1.92 18.22
N LEU A 309 5.93 3.23 18.38
CA LEU A 309 6.90 4.12 19.02
C LEU A 309 7.08 3.72 20.49
#